data_AF-A0A452XME3-F1
#
_entry.id   AF-A0A452XME3-F1
#
_cell.length_a   1.000
_cell.length_b   1.000
_cell.length_c   1.000
_cell.angle_alpha   90.00
_cell.angle_beta   90.00
_cell.angle_gamma   90.00
#
_symmetry.space_group_name_H-M   'P 1'
#
loop_
_entity.id
_entity.type
_entity.pdbx_description
1 polymer ?
#
loop_
_entity_poly.entity_id
_entity_poly.type
_entity_poly.pdbx_seq_one_letter_code
_entity_poly.pdbx_strand_id
1 'polypeptide(L)' 'MLNHLCNDTPVIVVNGQLPGPAIEATEGDSVVVHVINKSPHGVTIHWYFISTVVLFCR' A
#
# COMPACT_ATOMS: atom_id res chain seq x y z
N MET A 1 0.08 -2.04 -16.34
CA MET A 1 0.07 -0.83 -17.17
C MET A 1 -1.03 0.06 -16.63
N LEU A 2 -0.72 1.32 -16.35
CA LEU A 2 -1.72 2.34 -16.05
C LEU A 2 -1.96 3.15 -17.32
N ASN A 3 -3.19 3.12 -17.83
CA ASN A 3 -3.61 4.00 -18.91
C ASN A 3 -4.10 5.31 -18.29
N HIS A 4 -3.35 6.37 -18.52
CA HIS A 4 -3.72 7.71 -18.06
C HIS A 4 -3.50 8.70 -19.20
N LEU A 5 -4.55 9.45 -19.55
CA LEU A 5 -4.55 10.39 -20.67
C LEU A 5 -4.12 9.74 -22.00
N CYS A 6 -4.60 8.52 -22.26
CA CYS A 6 -4.28 7.72 -23.45
C CYS A 6 -2.79 7.33 -23.57
N ASN A 7 -2.05 7.33 -22.45
CA ASN A 7 -0.67 6.88 -22.39
C ASN A 7 -0.53 5.70 -21.43
N ASP A 8 0.04 4.60 -21.91
CA ASP A 8 0.30 3.41 -21.11
C ASP A 8 1.66 3.53 -20.43
N THR A 9 1.64 3.56 -19.10
CA THR A 9 2.86 3.61 -18.28
C THR A 9 3.01 2.35 -17.43
N PRO A 10 4.20 1.73 -17.39
CA PRO A 10 4.46 0.67 -16.42
C PRO A 10 4.49 1.28 -15.03
N VAL A 11 3.76 0.66 -14.10
CA VAL A 11 3.68 1.07 -12.70
C VAL A 11 3.93 -0.12 -11.80
N ILE A 12 4.60 0.12 -10.67
CA ILE A 12 4.77 -0.89 -9.62
C ILE A 12 3.55 -0.83 -8.71
N VAL A 13 2.93 -1.99 -8.48
CA VAL A 13 1.71 -2.12 -7.69
C VAL A 13 1.89 -3.22 -6.65
N VAL A 14 1.25 -3.06 -5.50
CA VAL A 14 1.22 -4.10 -4.45
C VAL A 14 0.04 -5.01 -4.75
N ASN A 15 0.28 -6.31 -4.88
CA ASN A 15 -0.75 -7.33 -5.15
C ASN A 15 -1.65 -7.02 -6.36
N GLY A 16 -1.13 -6.35 -7.40
CA GLY A 16 -1.88 -6.01 -8.60
C GLY A 16 -2.87 -4.85 -8.43
N GLN A 17 -2.89 -4.18 -7.27
CA GLN A 17 -3.87 -3.13 -6.95
C GLN A 17 -3.24 -1.74 -7.00
N LEU A 18 -4.01 -0.79 -7.54
CA LEU A 18 -3.68 0.64 -7.55
C LEU A 18 -4.97 1.45 -7.23
N PRO A 19 -5.06 2.15 -6.08
CA PRO A 19 -4.09 2.19 -4.98
C PRO A 19 -3.87 0.80 -4.34
N GLY A 20 -2.77 0.64 -3.61
CA GLY A 20 -2.46 -0.61 -2.92
C GLY A 20 -3.50 -1.00 -1.87
N PRO A 21 -3.46 -2.24 -1.35
CA PRO A 21 -4.42 -2.71 -0.36
C PRO A 21 -4.34 -1.89 0.94
N ALA A 22 -5.51 -1.63 1.54
CA ALA A 22 -5.59 -1.00 2.85
C ALA A 22 -5.12 -1.97 3.95
N ILE A 23 -4.46 -1.42 4.96
CA ILE A 23 -4.18 -2.12 6.21
C ILE A 23 -5.09 -1.54 7.27
N GLU A 24 -5.95 -2.38 7.83
CA GLU A 24 -6.81 -2.03 8.95
C GLU A 24 -6.21 -2.59 10.23
N ALA A 25 -5.96 -1.70 11.20
CA ALA A 25 -5.42 -2.04 12.51
C ALA A 25 -6.00 -1.08 13.56
N THR A 26 -6.11 -1.55 14.79
CA THR A 26 -6.53 -0.76 15.94
C THR A 26 -5.36 -0.42 16.85
N GLU A 27 -5.55 0.56 17.73
CA GLU A 27 -4.51 0.93 18.70
C GLU A 27 -4.14 -0.26 19.57
N GLY A 28 -2.85 -0.55 19.68
CA GLY A 28 -2.31 -1.71 20.39
C GLY A 28 -2.06 -2.94 19.51
N ASP A 29 -2.53 -2.96 18.26
CA ASP A 29 -2.25 -4.06 17.34
C ASP A 29 -0.79 -4.08 16.88
N SER A 30 -0.25 -5.30 16.71
CA SER A 30 1.02 -5.54 16.05
C SER A 30 0.78 -6.09 14.65
N VAL A 31 1.17 -5.33 13.63
CA VAL A 31 1.01 -5.72 12.23
C VAL A 31 2.32 -6.28 11.68
N VAL A 32 2.29 -7.50 11.14
CA VAL A 32 3.42 -8.12 10.43
C VAL A 32 3.11 -8.19 8.95
N VAL A 33 3.92 -7.51 8.12
CA VAL A 33 3.76 -7.51 6.66
C VAL A 33 4.93 -8.25 6.01
N HIS A 34 4.64 -9.37 5.37
CA HIS A 34 5.62 -10.11 4.58
C HIS A 34 5.68 -9.57 3.16
N VAL A 35 6.81 -8.97 2.81
CA VAL A 35 6.99 -8.34 1.50
C VAL A 35 7.79 -9.26 0.59
N ILE A 36 7.22 -9.60 -0.55
CA ILE A 36 7.91 -10.32 -1.63
C ILE A 36 8.02 -9.38 -2.82
N ASN A 37 9.22 -8.85 -3.05
CA ASN A 37 9.46 -7.96 -4.17
C ASN A 37 9.52 -8.75 -5.48
N LYS A 38 8.49 -8.62 -6.32
CA LYS A 38 8.44 -9.18 -7.69
C LYS A 38 8.75 -8.12 -8.77
N SER A 39 9.13 -6.91 -8.36
CA SER A 39 9.50 -5.85 -9.30
C SER A 39 10.94 -6.03 -9.79
N PRO A 40 11.29 -5.48 -10.96
CA PRO A 40 12.66 -5.53 -11.47
C PRO A 40 13.63 -4.59 -10.75
N HIS A 41 13.17 -3.85 -9.74
CA HIS A 41 13.96 -2.84 -9.03
C HIS A 41 14.05 -3.15 -7.52
N GLY A 42 15.09 -2.63 -6.86
CA GLY A 42 15.15 -2.64 -5.40
C GLY A 42 14.09 -1.68 -4.85
N VAL A 43 13.17 -2.20 -4.03
CA VAL A 43 12.04 -1.44 -3.49
C VAL A 43 12.01 -1.55 -1.98
N THR A 44 11.70 -0.44 -1.31
CA THR A 44 11.42 -0.35 0.12
C THR A 44 9.99 0.13 0.34
N ILE A 45 9.32 -0.35 1.40
CA ILE A 45 8.00 0.14 1.80
C ILE A 45 8.19 1.09 2.99
N HIS A 46 7.52 2.24 2.93
CA HIS A 46 7.47 3.20 4.03
C HIS A 46 6.05 3.32 4.55
N TRP A 47 5.89 3.19 5.86
CA TRP A 47 4.61 3.38 6.54
C TRP A 47 4.48 4.84 6.95
N TYR A 48 3.69 5.60 6.20
CA TYR A 48 3.31 6.94 6.62
C TYR A 48 2.08 6.84 7.51
N PHE A 49 2.29 6.94 8.82
CA PHE A 49 1.18 7.04 9.78
C PHE A 49 0.60 8.45 9.71
N ILE A 50 -0.43 8.62 8.89
CA ILE A 50 -1.39 9.69 9.13
C ILE A 50 -2.18 9.24 10.35
N SER A 51 -2.28 10.10 11.36
CA SER A 51 -3.23 9.91 12.45
C SER A 51 -4.65 10.09 11.90
N THR A 52 -5.06 9.26 10.95
CA THR A 52 -6.47 8.99 10.70
C THR A 52 -6.83 8.01 11.81
N VAL A 53 -7.00 8.59 13.01
CA VAL A 53 -7.78 7.99 14.06
C VAL A 53 -9.11 7.65 13.40
N VAL A 54 -9.27 6.39 13.01
CA VAL A 54 -10.61 5.85 12.84
C VAL A 54 -11.14 5.83 14.27
N LEU A 55 -11.80 6.94 14.65
CA LEU A 55 -12.62 7.02 15.84
C LEU A 55 -13.77 6.01 15.65
N PHE A 56 -13.48 4.73 15.78
CA PHE A 56 -14.45 3.84 16.38
C PHE A 56 -14.37 4.12 17.88
N CYS A 57 -15.08 5.17 18.28
CA CYS A 57 -15.59 5.27 19.64
C CYS A 57 -16.35 3.97 19.89
N ARG A 58 -15.80 3.11 20.74
CA ARG A 58 -16.60 2.08 21.40
C ARG A 58 -17.15 2.67 22.69
#